data_AF-A0A7D9IGH2-F1
#
_entry.id   AF-A0A7D9IGH2-F1
#
_cell.length_a   1.000
_cell.length_b   1.000
_cell.length_c   1.000
_cell.angle_alpha   90.00
_cell.angle_beta   90.00
_cell.angle_gamma   90.00
#
_symmetry.space_group_name_H-M   'P 1'
#
loop_
_entity.id
_entity.type
_entity.pdbx_description
1 polymer ?
#
loop_
_entity_poly.entity_id
_entity_poly.type
_entity_poly.pdbx_seq_one_letter_code
_entity_poly.pdbx_strand_id
1 'polypeptide(L)'
;MNYSCEYQTEIQSALWSRASVTSFTAAAITKDSCQSFLICSDTKNKDKDTVAAFLFALYENHLFPSNQVDEEIIWSYGPTSEFKNKFVMKLIHQLSSQFQKRFSWKFSATSHGNGVIDGIGGRAKLLV
;
A
#
# COMPACT_ATOMS: atom_id res chain seq x y z
N MET A 1 -23.66 -18.74 34.05
CA MET A 1 -23.28 -17.35 33.74
C MET A 1 -23.90 -17.00 32.41
N ASN A 2 -24.86 -16.08 32.40
CA ASN A 2 -25.46 -15.58 31.16
C ASN A 2 -24.81 -14.22 30.86
N TYR A 3 -24.08 -14.13 29.76
CA TYR A 3 -23.53 -12.87 29.25
C TYR A 3 -24.52 -12.29 28.24
N SER A 4 -24.87 -11.00 28.39
CA SER A 4 -25.60 -10.28 27.35
C SER A 4 -24.62 -9.88 26.25
N CYS A 5 -24.75 -10.48 25.08
CA CYS A 5 -23.93 -10.20 23.90
C CYS A 5 -24.53 -9.08 23.01
N GLU A 6 -25.63 -8.46 23.43
CA GLU A 6 -26.38 -7.47 22.64
C GLU A 6 -25.50 -6.26 22.29
N TYR A 7 -24.84 -5.67 23.30
CA TYR A 7 -23.92 -4.53 23.10
C TYR A 7 -22.68 -4.87 22.26
N GLN A 8 -22.14 -6.08 22.42
CA GLN A 8 -20.99 -6.52 21.61
C GLN A 8 -21.38 -6.66 20.14
N THR A 9 -22.58 -7.20 19.89
CA THR A 9 -23.12 -7.35 18.53
C THR A 9 -23.43 -5.99 17.91
N GLU A 10 -23.95 -5.04 18.68
CA GLU A 10 -24.22 -3.68 18.21
C GLU A 10 -22.92 -2.96 17.81
N ILE A 11 -21.90 -2.98 18.66
CA ILE A 11 -20.59 -2.36 18.38
C ILE A 11 -19.93 -2.99 17.15
N GLN A 12 -19.96 -4.31 17.05
CA GLN A 12 -19.39 -5.03 15.91
C GLN A 12 -20.17 -4.78 14.61
N SER A 13 -21.50 -4.72 14.69
CA SER A 13 -22.37 -4.39 13.55
C SER A 13 -22.17 -2.96 13.09
N ALA A 14 -22.03 -2.00 14.01
CA ALA A 14 -21.71 -0.61 13.69
C ALA A 14 -20.32 -0.48 13.03
N LEU A 15 -19.32 -1.23 13.51
CA LEU A 15 -17.99 -1.26 12.91
C LEU A 15 -18.02 -1.82 11.48
N TRP A 16 -18.81 -2.87 11.22
CA TRP A 16 -18.89 -3.54 9.92
C TRP A 16 -19.82 -2.86 8.90
N SER A 17 -20.83 -2.15 9.38
CA SER A 17 -21.74 -1.36 8.53
C SER A 17 -21.18 0.00 8.15
N ARG A 18 -20.10 0.46 8.80
CA ARG A 18 -19.46 1.73 8.49
C ARG A 18 -18.88 1.72 7.07
N ALA A 19 -19.20 2.77 6.32
CA ALA A 19 -18.50 3.07 5.07
C ALA A 19 -17.01 3.27 5.39
N SER A 20 -16.16 2.45 4.78
CA SER A 20 -14.71 2.52 4.95
C SER A 20 -14.05 2.77 3.60
N VAL A 21 -12.95 3.51 3.65
CA VAL A 21 -12.10 3.82 2.49
C VAL A 21 -10.80 3.04 2.67
N THR A 22 -10.36 2.39 1.61
CA THR A 22 -9.03 1.79 1.53
C THR A 22 -8.03 2.86 1.13
N SER A 23 -7.02 3.04 1.98
CA SER A 23 -5.89 3.94 1.76
C SER A 23 -4.64 3.14 1.42
N PHE A 24 -3.98 3.48 0.33
CA PHE A 24 -2.66 2.98 -0.03
C PHE A 24 -1.66 4.12 0.01
N THR A 25 -0.59 3.96 0.79
CA THR A 25 0.45 4.98 0.96
C THR A 25 1.75 4.53 0.30
N ALA A 26 2.39 5.45 -0.41
CA ALA A 26 3.67 5.20 -1.06
C ALA A 26 4.54 6.46 -0.98
N ALA A 27 5.84 6.28 -1.09
CA ALA A 27 6.78 7.39 -1.21
C ALA A 27 7.83 7.05 -2.27
N ALA A 28 8.07 7.97 -3.19
CA ALA A 28 9.17 7.90 -4.15
C ALA A 28 10.31 8.78 -3.64
N ILE A 29 11.46 8.16 -3.38
CA ILE A 29 12.62 8.83 -2.81
C ILE A 29 13.74 8.81 -3.85
N THR A 30 14.25 10.00 -4.17
CA THR A 30 15.43 10.23 -5.00
C THR A 30 16.50 10.90 -4.15
N LYS A 31 17.69 11.15 -4.71
CA LYS A 31 18.76 11.86 -4.01
C LYS A 31 18.34 13.27 -3.57
N ASP A 32 17.52 13.93 -4.38
CA ASP A 32 17.21 15.36 -4.23
C ASP A 32 15.78 15.63 -3.76
N SER A 33 14.91 14.62 -3.80
CA SER A 33 13.49 14.81 -3.47
C SER A 33 12.82 13.57 -2.89
N CYS A 34 11.78 13.81 -2.09
CA CYS A 34 10.84 12.81 -1.59
C CYS A 34 9.43 13.23 -1.99
N GLN A 35 8.76 12.39 -2.77
CA GLN A 35 7.36 12.59 -3.16
C GLN A 35 6.49 11.56 -2.45
N SER A 36 5.46 12.04 -1.77
CA SER A 36 4.53 11.24 -0.98
C SER A 36 3.22 11.06 -1.73
N PHE A 37 2.70 9.85 -1.75
CA PHE A 37 1.45 9.50 -2.43
C PHE A 37 0.47 8.85 -1.45
N LEU A 38 -0.80 9.23 -1.59
CA LEU A 38 -1.94 8.61 -0.94
C LEU A 38 -2.99 8.32 -2.01
N ILE A 39 -3.29 7.04 -2.22
CA ILE A 39 -4.40 6.60 -3.05
C ILE A 39 -5.56 6.23 -2.12
N CYS A 40 -6.72 6.82 -2.36
CA CYS A 40 -7.96 6.51 -1.68
C CYS A 40 -8.90 5.78 -2.64
N SER A 41 -9.44 4.64 -2.23
CA SER A 41 -10.40 3.86 -3.00
C SER A 41 -11.48 3.29 -2.09
N ASP A 42 -12.68 3.16 -2.63
CA ASP A 42 -13.83 2.50 -2.00
C ASP A 42 -13.78 0.96 -2.08
N THR A 43 -12.73 0.39 -2.71
CA THR A 43 -12.53 -1.05 -2.74
C THR A 43 -12.42 -1.63 -1.33
N LYS A 44 -13.17 -2.70 -1.07
CA LYS A 44 -13.11 -3.44 0.19
C LYS A 44 -12.04 -4.55 0.16
N ASN A 45 -11.57 -4.92 -1.03
CA ASN A 45 -10.54 -5.92 -1.19
C ASN A 45 -9.17 -5.29 -0.94
N LYS A 46 -8.42 -5.85 0.00
CA LYS A 46 -7.04 -5.47 0.33
C LYS A 46 -6.09 -6.60 0.00
N ASP A 47 -6.21 -7.10 -1.23
CA ASP A 47 -5.41 -8.21 -1.71
C ASP A 47 -4.29 -7.73 -2.63
N LYS A 48 -3.46 -8.70 -3.05
CA LYS A 48 -2.33 -8.47 -3.95
C LYS A 48 -2.70 -7.81 -5.28
N ASP A 49 -3.91 -8.02 -5.77
CA ASP A 49 -4.35 -7.51 -7.08
C ASP A 49 -4.70 -6.03 -6.94
N THR A 50 -5.28 -5.66 -5.80
CA THR A 50 -5.50 -4.25 -5.42
C THR A 50 -4.17 -3.50 -5.26
N VAL A 51 -3.19 -4.10 -4.59
CA VAL A 51 -1.84 -3.52 -4.46
C VAL A 51 -1.16 -3.33 -5.82
N ALA A 52 -1.26 -4.33 -6.70
CA ALA A 52 -0.73 -4.25 -8.05
C ALA A 52 -1.37 -3.09 -8.83
N ALA A 53 -2.71 -2.98 -8.82
CA ALA A 53 -3.43 -1.92 -9.51
C ALA A 53 -3.00 -0.52 -9.04
N PHE A 54 -2.84 -0.31 -7.73
CA PHE A 54 -2.37 0.97 -7.20
C PHE A 54 -0.93 1.29 -7.61
N LEU A 55 -0.04 0.29 -7.63
CA LEU A 55 1.33 0.48 -8.08
C LEU A 55 1.39 0.82 -9.57
N PHE A 56 0.66 0.10 -10.44
CA PHE A 56 0.59 0.44 -11.87
C PHE A 56 0.07 1.87 -12.08
N ALA A 57 -1.00 2.25 -11.37
CA ALA A 57 -1.54 3.59 -11.46
C ALA A 57 -0.53 4.67 -11.03
N LEU A 58 0.26 4.43 -9.97
CA LEU A 58 1.33 5.36 -9.57
C LEU A 58 2.41 5.48 -10.64
N TYR A 59 2.85 4.35 -11.19
CA TYR A 59 3.90 4.34 -12.20
C TYR A 59 3.46 5.04 -13.49
N GLU A 60 2.26 4.73 -14.00
CA GLU A 60 1.74 5.34 -15.22
C GLU A 60 1.50 6.85 -15.10
N ASN A 61 0.99 7.33 -13.96
CA ASN A 61 0.57 8.73 -13.82
C ASN A 61 1.65 9.65 -13.25
N HIS A 62 2.58 9.14 -12.45
CA HIS A 62 3.47 9.99 -11.64
C HIS A 62 4.95 9.64 -11.72
N LEU A 63 5.30 8.36 -11.93
CA LEU A 63 6.71 7.91 -11.88
C LEU A 63 7.30 7.61 -13.28
N PHE A 64 6.51 7.69 -14.34
CA PHE A 64 6.91 7.33 -15.71
C PHE A 64 8.01 8.20 -16.36
N PRO A 65 8.25 9.50 -16.07
CA PRO A 65 9.06 10.30 -17.00
C PRO A 65 10.58 10.29 -16.75
N SER A 66 11.12 9.52 -15.79
CA SER A 66 12.57 9.43 -15.62
C SER A 66 13.13 8.14 -16.22
N ASN A 67 13.57 8.22 -17.47
CA ASN A 67 14.32 7.17 -18.19
C ASN A 67 15.80 7.10 -17.77
N GLN A 68 16.21 7.82 -16.71
CA GLN A 68 17.62 7.91 -16.29
C GLN A 68 18.02 6.98 -15.14
N VAL A 69 17.09 6.15 -14.64
CA VAL A 69 17.36 5.26 -13.50
C VAL A 69 17.53 3.82 -13.99
N ASP A 70 18.74 3.28 -13.86
CA ASP A 70 19.07 1.91 -14.26
C ASP A 70 18.37 0.85 -13.40
N GLU A 71 18.15 1.13 -12.12
CA GLU A 71 17.50 0.23 -11.16
C GLU A 71 16.71 0.99 -10.09
N GLU A 72 15.46 0.58 -9.90
CA GLU A 72 14.60 1.06 -8.81
C GLU A 72 14.44 -0.02 -7.73
N ILE A 73 14.51 0.39 -6.45
CA ILE A 73 14.34 -0.52 -5.32
C ILE A 73 12.97 -0.28 -4.69
N ILE A 74 12.07 -1.24 -4.83
CA ILE A 74 10.76 -1.24 -4.18
C ILE A 74 10.93 -1.79 -2.76
N TRP A 75 10.62 -0.94 -1.78
CA TRP A 75 10.49 -1.34 -0.39
C TRP A 75 9.03 -1.49 -0.04
N SER A 76 8.60 -2.72 0.24
CA SER A 76 7.24 -2.97 0.73
C SER A 76 7.25 -3.13 2.24
N TYR A 77 6.29 -2.48 2.88
CA TYR A 77 6.04 -2.56 4.30
C TYR A 77 4.55 -2.81 4.51
N GLY A 78 4.22 -3.81 5.33
CA GLY A 78 2.84 -4.22 5.55
C GLY A 78 2.71 -5.71 5.85
N PRO A 79 1.48 -6.19 6.06
CA PRO A 79 1.22 -7.57 6.43
C PRO A 79 1.60 -8.52 5.29
N THR A 80 2.14 -9.69 5.65
CA THR A 80 2.54 -10.73 4.68
C THR A 80 1.38 -11.21 3.80
N SER A 81 0.12 -11.01 4.22
CA SER A 81 -1.07 -11.30 3.41
C SER A 81 -1.16 -10.46 2.14
N GLU A 82 -0.69 -9.22 2.19
CA GLU A 82 -0.70 -8.25 1.08
C GLU A 82 0.56 -8.42 0.20
N PHE A 83 1.72 -8.68 0.82
CA PHE A 83 3.01 -8.78 0.14
C PHE A 83 3.57 -10.21 0.09
N LYS A 84 2.73 -11.20 -0.25
CA LYS A 84 3.17 -12.59 -0.40
C LYS A 84 4.22 -12.72 -1.50
N ASN A 85 5.39 -13.28 -1.16
CA ASN A 85 6.58 -13.37 -2.04
C ASN A 85 6.28 -13.76 -3.50
N LYS A 86 5.51 -14.83 -3.76
CA LYS A 86 5.23 -15.28 -5.14
C LYS A 86 4.48 -14.25 -5.99
N PHE A 87 3.61 -13.45 -5.38
CA PHE A 87 2.82 -12.45 -6.09
C PHE A 87 3.63 -11.19 -6.32
N VAL A 88 4.42 -10.78 -5.34
CA VAL A 88 5.29 -9.62 -5.49
C VAL A 88 6.36 -9.89 -6.55
N MET A 89 6.92 -11.10 -6.61
CA MET A 89 7.85 -11.48 -7.70
C MET A 89 7.19 -11.41 -9.08
N LYS A 90 5.94 -11.87 -9.22
CA LYS A 90 5.19 -11.71 -10.48
C LYS A 90 4.97 -10.23 -10.80
N LEU A 91 4.59 -9.42 -9.82
CA LEU A 91 4.35 -7.99 -9.98
C LEU A 91 5.61 -7.26 -10.45
N ILE A 92 6.76 -7.51 -9.82
CA ILE A 92 8.06 -6.95 -10.21
C ILE A 92 8.39 -7.30 -11.65
N HIS A 93 8.17 -8.55 -12.05
CA HIS A 93 8.40 -8.98 -13.43
C HIS A 93 7.48 -8.25 -14.41
N GLN A 94 6.20 -8.07 -14.07
CA GLN A 94 5.26 -7.32 -14.90
C GLN A 94 5.62 -5.83 -15.00
N LEU A 95 6.01 -5.20 -13.88
CA LEU A 95 6.50 -3.82 -13.85
C LEU A 95 7.75 -3.68 -14.73
N SER A 96 8.71 -4.60 -14.60
CA SER A 96 9.94 -4.59 -15.39
C SER A 96 9.64 -4.71 -16.90
N SER A 97 8.72 -5.60 -17.27
CA SER A 97 8.31 -5.76 -18.66
C SER A 97 7.53 -4.57 -19.21
N GLN A 98 6.67 -3.94 -18.42
CA GLN A 98 5.86 -2.81 -18.88
C GLN A 98 6.66 -1.51 -18.96
N PHE A 99 7.51 -1.25 -17.97
CA PHE A 99 8.26 0.00 -17.84
C PHE A 99 9.68 -0.08 -18.41
N GLN A 100 10.11 -1.26 -18.88
CA GLN A 100 11.45 -1.51 -19.42
C GLN A 100 12.58 -1.06 -18.46
N LYS A 101 12.35 -1.30 -17.16
CA LYS A 101 13.26 -0.94 -16.04
C LYS A 101 13.60 -2.15 -15.20
N ARG A 102 14.76 -2.11 -14.53
CA ARG A 102 15.11 -3.13 -13.53
C ARG A 102 14.52 -2.75 -12.19
N PHE A 103 13.90 -3.72 -11.53
CA PHE A 103 13.32 -3.56 -10.22
C PHE A 103 13.93 -4.58 -9.26
N SER A 104 14.40 -4.08 -8.12
CA SER A 104 14.77 -4.89 -6.96
C SER A 104 13.71 -4.75 -5.88
N TRP A 105 13.51 -5.79 -5.09
CA TRP A 105 12.51 -5.78 -4.02
C TRP A 105 13.08 -6.13 -2.68
N LYS A 106 12.69 -5.34 -1.68
CA LYS A 106 13.01 -5.54 -0.28
C LYS A 106 11.71 -5.56 0.51
N PHE A 107 11.52 -6.61 1.28
CA PHE A 107 10.42 -6.76 2.22
C PHE A 107 10.92 -6.51 3.64
N SER A 108 10.26 -5.61 4.36
CA SER A 108 10.48 -5.43 5.78
C SER A 108 9.23 -5.87 6.53
N ALA A 109 9.37 -6.92 7.35
CA ALA A 109 8.27 -7.46 8.13
C ALA A 109 7.86 -6.47 9.25
N THR A 110 6.57 -6.31 9.44
CA THR A 110 5.94 -5.47 10.46
C THR A 110 6.47 -5.77 11.87
N SER A 111 7.10 -4.79 12.50
CA SER A 111 7.21 -4.79 13.97
C SER A 111 7.19 -3.40 14.61
N HIS A 112 7.60 -2.33 13.93
CA HIS A 112 7.48 -0.97 14.48
C HIS A 112 7.16 0.04 13.37
N GLY A 113 5.97 0.65 13.43
CA GLY A 113 5.41 1.59 12.46
C GLY A 113 6.11 2.94 12.41
N ASN A 114 7.39 2.91 12.03
CA ASN A 114 8.29 4.05 11.97
C ASN A 114 8.71 4.37 10.53
N GLY A 115 7.96 3.89 9.54
CA GLY A 115 8.25 4.14 8.12
C GLY A 115 7.69 5.47 7.64
N VAL A 116 8.28 6.04 6.58
CA VAL A 116 7.77 7.24 5.89
C VAL A 116 6.29 7.08 5.53
N ILE A 117 5.90 5.89 5.09
CA ILE A 117 4.53 5.58 4.68
C ILE A 117 3.52 5.59 5.84
N ASP A 118 3.96 5.33 7.07
CA ASP A 118 3.11 5.39 8.27
C ASP A 118 2.79 6.85 8.60
N GLY A 119 3.76 7.74 8.42
CA GLY A 119 3.57 9.19 8.58
C GLY A 119 2.55 9.77 7.59
N ILE A 120 2.56 9.30 6.34
CA ILE A 120 1.55 9.69 5.32
C ILE A 120 0.16 9.26 5.78
N GLY A 121 0.01 7.99 6.19
CA GLY A 121 -1.27 7.46 6.67
C GLY A 121 -1.75 8.15 7.96
N GLY A 122 -0.84 8.44 8.88
CA GLY A 122 -1.12 9.18 10.11
C GLY A 122 -1.59 10.60 9.84
N ARG A 123 -0.95 11.32 8.91
CA ARG A 123 -1.36 12.68 8.53
C ARG A 123 -2.70 12.69 7.81
N ALA A 124 -2.95 11.71 6.94
CA ALA A 124 -4.23 11.58 6.25
C ALA A 124 -5.40 11.36 7.22
N LYS A 125 -5.18 10.57 8.28
CA LYS A 125 -6.18 10.35 9.34
C LYS A 125 -6.54 11.61 10.11
N LEU A 126 -5.67 12.62 10.17
CA LEU A 126 -5.95 13.91 10.82
C LEU A 126 -6.88 14.81 10.00
N LEU A 127 -7.14 14.47 8.73
CA LEU A 127 -8.00 15.25 7.84
C LEU A 127 -9.48 14.82 7.93
N VAL A 128 -9.78 13.79 8.70
CA VAL A 128 -11.11 13.19 8.89
C VAL A 128 -11.46 13.20 10.36
#